data_AF-A0A0C3DC18-F1
#
_entry.id   AF-A0A0C3DC18-F1
#
_cell.length_a   1.000
_cell.length_b   1.000
_cell.length_c   1.000
_cell.angle_alpha   90.00
_cell.angle_beta   90.00
_cell.angle_gamma   90.00
#
_symmetry.space_group_name_H-M   'P 1'
#
loop_
_entity.id
_entity.type
_entity.pdbx_description
1 polymer ?
#
loop_
_entity_poly.entity_id
_entity_poly.type
_entity_poly.pdbx_seq_one_letter_code
_entity_poly.pdbx_strand_id
1 'polypeptide(L)'
;IIQEAHAWSRIQHKNILPLIGIVTTFDHAVSFISPWMDNGNAYDYVQNHANDPHPLVLDIASGLNYLHNHEDGPIFHGDLRGVHIL
;
A
#
# COMPACT_ATOMS: atom_id res chain seq x y z
N ILE A 1 -6.68 11.70 -5.12
CA ILE A 1 -7.66 11.72 -4.00
C ILE A 1 -8.97 10.99 -4.32
N ILE A 2 -10.01 11.54 -4.97
CA ILE A 2 -11.30 10.81 -5.12
C ILE A 2 -11.15 9.54 -5.99
N GLN A 3 -10.47 9.63 -7.14
CA GLN A 3 -10.21 8.48 -8.00
C GLN A 3 -9.36 7.41 -7.30
N GLU A 4 -8.38 7.85 -6.51
CA GLU A 4 -7.48 7.01 -5.74
C GLU A 4 -8.21 6.30 -4.60
N ALA A 5 -9.01 7.03 -3.82
CA ALA A 5 -9.86 6.46 -2.77
C ALA A 5 -10.87 5.45 -3.34
N HIS A 6 -11.45 5.77 -4.50
CA HIS A 6 -12.36 4.87 -5.20
C HIS A 6 -11.65 3.61 -5.69
N ALA A 7 -10.45 3.71 -6.28
CA ALA A 7 -9.68 2.53 -6.68
C ALA A 7 -9.27 1.69 -5.46
N TRP A 8 -8.75 2.35 -4.42
CA TRP A 8 -8.26 1.70 -3.21
C TRP A 8 -9.37 1.00 -2.43
N SER A 9 -10.58 1.56 -2.37
CA SER A 9 -11.72 0.94 -1.67
C SER A 9 -12.21 -0.36 -2.29
N ARG A 10 -11.82 -0.68 -3.54
CA ARG A 10 -12.18 -1.94 -4.22
C ARG A 10 -11.06 -2.98 -4.21
N ILE A 11 -9.88 -2.62 -3.70
CA ILE A 11 -8.73 -3.52 -3.65
C ILE A 11 -8.78 -4.34 -2.35
N GLN A 12 -8.69 -5.66 -2.48
CA GLN A 12 -8.60 -6.58 -1.36
C GLN A 12 -7.54 -7.64 -1.63
N HIS A 13 -6.36 -7.47 -1.02
CA HIS A 13 -5.25 -8.41 -1.15
C HIS A 13 -4.36 -8.36 0.08
N LYS A 14 -3.79 -9.50 0.51
CA LYS A 14 -2.98 -9.59 1.74
C LYS A 14 -1.72 -8.71 1.74
N ASN A 15 -1.18 -8.39 0.56
CA ASN A 15 0.02 -7.56 0.39
C ASN A 15 -0.29 -6.12 -0.04
N ILE A 16 -1.53 -5.67 0.18
CA ILE A 16 -1.94 -4.28 -0.07
C ILE A 16 -2.71 -3.83 1.16
N LEU A 17 -2.29 -2.72 1.76
CA LEU A 17 -2.98 -2.17 2.93
C LEU A 17 -4.45 -1.88 2.59
N PRO A 18 -5.42 -2.28 3.42
CA PRO A 18 -6.81 -1.93 3.19
C PRO A 18 -7.08 -0.47 3.54
N LEU A 19 -7.91 0.20 2.73
CA LEU A 19 -8.53 1.46 3.10
C LEU A 19 -9.69 1.19 4.06
N ILE A 20 -9.51 1.50 5.34
CA ILE A 20 -10.54 1.35 6.39
C ILE A 20 -11.60 2.44 6.24
N GLY A 21 -11.19 3.66 5.89
CA GLY A 21 -12.12 4.77 5.77
C GLY A 21 -11.47 6.08 5.34
N ILE A 22 -12.33 7.10 5.21
CA ILE A 22 -11.95 8.46 4.83
C ILE A 22 -12.51 9.39 5.89
N VAL A 23 -11.69 10.32 6.38
CA VAL A 23 -12.12 11.40 7.27
C VAL A 23 -11.83 12.74 6.61
N THR A 24 -12.78 13.67 6.73
CA THR A 24 -12.68 15.03 6.17
C THR A 24 -12.66 16.12 7.23
N THR A 25 -12.86 15.73 8.50
CA THR A 25 -12.95 16.64 9.64
C THR A 25 -11.60 16.90 10.30
N PHE A 26 -10.56 16.14 9.94
CA PHE A 26 -9.21 16.34 10.45
C PHE A 26 -8.49 17.39 9.60
N ASP A 27 -8.13 18.52 10.21
CA ASP A 27 -7.43 19.65 9.54
C ASP A 27 -8.08 20.17 8.25
N HIS A 28 -9.40 19.96 8.08
CA HIS A 28 -10.13 20.28 6.84
C HIS A 28 -9.53 19.60 5.59
N ALA A 29 -8.77 18.51 5.77
CA ALA A 29 -8.14 17.74 4.73
C ALA A 29 -8.88 16.41 4.51
N VAL A 30 -8.75 15.86 3.29
CA VAL A 30 -9.16 14.47 3.05
C VAL A 30 -8.04 13.56 3.55
N SER A 31 -8.31 12.78 4.58
CA SER A 31 -7.34 11.83 5.15
C SER A 31 -7.83 10.39 5.01
N PHE A 32 -6.89 9.50 4.70
CA PHE A 32 -7.14 8.06 4.56
C PHE A 32 -6.78 7.33 5.86
N ILE A 33 -7.62 6.37 6.22
CA ILE A 33 -7.42 5.51 7.40
C ILE A 33 -7.04 4.13 6.89
N SER A 34 -5.92 3.60 7.36
CA SER A 34 -5.44 2.24 7.08
C SER A 34 -4.79 1.64 8.34
N PRO A 35 -4.57 0.31 8.39
CA PRO A 35 -3.86 -0.31 9.51
C PRO A 35 -2.47 0.29 9.70
N TRP A 36 -2.06 0.42 10.96
CA TRP A 36 -0.69 0.79 11.31
C TRP A 36 0.25 -0.41 11.14
N MET A 37 1.45 -0.15 10.61
CA MET A 37 2.49 -1.15 10.39
C MET A 37 3.69 -0.84 11.29
N ASP A 38 3.89 -1.65 12.32
CA ASP A 38 4.86 -1.38 13.39
C ASP A 38 6.32 -1.32 12.93
N ASN A 39 6.64 -2.03 11.84
CA ASN A 39 7.99 -2.12 11.31
C ASN A 39 8.37 -0.93 10.41
N GLY A 40 7.48 0.05 10.26
CA GLY A 40 7.70 1.22 9.41
C GLY A 40 7.71 0.85 7.93
N ASN A 41 8.52 1.56 7.14
CA ASN A 41 8.60 1.35 5.70
C ASN A 41 9.77 0.45 5.30
N ALA A 42 9.67 -0.14 4.10
CA ALA A 42 10.67 -1.05 3.58
C ALA A 42 12.05 -0.39 3.42
N TYR A 43 12.12 0.91 3.11
CA TYR A 43 13.40 1.61 2.99
C TYR A 43 14.17 1.62 4.31
N ASP A 44 13.50 1.97 5.42
CA ASP A 44 14.11 1.97 6.76
C ASP A 44 14.32 0.54 7.28
N TYR A 45 13.36 -0.35 7.03
CA TYR A 45 13.38 -1.74 7.49
C TYR A 45 14.63 -2.49 7.01
N VAL A 46 15.02 -2.33 5.75
CA VAL A 46 16.17 -3.05 5.17
C VAL A 46 17.52 -2.44 5.54
N GLN A 47 17.56 -1.30 6.23
CA GLN A 47 18.83 -0.74 6.75
C GLN A 47 19.40 -1.61 7.88
N ASN A 48 18.53 -2.34 8.59
CA ASN A 48 18.98 -3.37 9.53
C ASN A 48 19.42 -4.62 8.77
N HIS A 49 20.73 -4.89 8.76
CA HIS A 49 21.33 -5.99 8.02
C HIS A 49 20.94 -7.38 8.55
N ALA A 50 20.29 -7.47 9.71
CA ALA A 50 19.71 -8.71 10.21
C ALA A 50 18.39 -9.09 9.51
N ASN A 51 17.75 -8.15 8.81
CA ASN A 51 16.50 -8.38 8.09
C ASN A 51 16.79 -8.93 6.69
N ASP A 52 16.19 -10.08 6.35
CA ASP A 52 16.21 -10.59 4.98
C ASP A 52 15.20 -9.82 4.11
N PRO A 53 15.62 -9.14 3.03
CA PRO A 53 14.70 -8.40 2.17
C PRO A 53 13.93 -9.29 1.17
N HIS A 54 14.32 -10.56 0.95
CA HIS A 54 13.68 -11.38 -0.08
C HIS A 54 12.16 -11.60 0.13
N PRO A 55 11.66 -11.84 1.35
CA PRO A 55 10.22 -11.94 1.58
C PRO A 55 9.46 -10.67 1.17
N LEU A 56 10.03 -9.48 1.41
CA LEU A 56 9.43 -8.21 0.98
C LEU A 56 9.28 -8.15 -0.55
N VAL A 57 10.31 -8.58 -1.30
CA VAL A 57 10.25 -8.59 -2.77
C VAL A 57 9.14 -9.50 -3.28
N LEU A 58 8.97 -10.68 -2.66
CA LEU A 58 7.89 -11.62 -3.01
C LEU A 58 6.51 -11.02 -2.71
N ASP A 59 6.36 -10.38 -1.55
CA ASP A 59 5.11 -9.74 -1.15
C ASP A 59 4.75 -8.54 -2.04
N ILE A 60 5.73 -7.72 -2.41
CA ILE A 60 5.57 -6.62 -3.37
C ILE A 60 5.13 -7.18 -4.74
N ALA A 61 5.82 -8.20 -5.25
CA ALA A 61 5.49 -8.81 -6.53
C ALA A 61 4.07 -9.42 -6.53
N SER A 62 3.69 -10.06 -5.43
CA SER A 62 2.35 -10.60 -5.20
C SER A 62 1.28 -9.51 -5.24
N GLY A 63 1.50 -8.39 -4.54
CA GLY A 63 0.61 -7.22 -4.57
C GLY A 63 0.49 -6.57 -5.95
N LEU A 64 1.61 -6.39 -6.65
CA LEU A 64 1.63 -5.85 -8.02
C LEU A 64 0.92 -6.77 -9.01
N ASN A 65 1.11 -8.09 -8.89
CA ASN A 65 0.41 -9.06 -9.72
C ASN A 65 -1.09 -8.96 -9.53
N TYR A 66 -1.56 -8.79 -8.29
CA TYR A 66 -2.98 -8.55 -8.02
C TYR A 66 -3.47 -7.25 -8.69
N LEU A 67 -2.76 -6.12 -8.51
CA LEU A 67 -3.16 -4.83 -9.07
C LEU A 67 -3.23 -4.85 -10.61
N HIS A 68 -2.23 -5.43 -11.26
CA HIS A 68 -2.16 -5.48 -12.72
C HIS A 68 -3.21 -6.42 -13.34
N ASN A 69 -3.72 -7.39 -12.58
CA ASN A 69 -4.75 -8.34 -13.03
C ASN A 69 -6.12 -8.07 -12.37
N HIS A 70 -6.37 -6.86 -11.88
CA HIS A 70 -7.63 -6.49 -11.25
C HIS A 70 -8.80 -6.58 -12.25
N GLU A 71 -9.98 -7.01 -11.77
CA GLU A 71 -11.14 -7.35 -12.60
C GLU A 71 -11.70 -6.17 -13.41
N ASP A 72 -11.73 -4.98 -12.82
CA ASP A 72 -12.13 -3.72 -13.47
C ASP A 72 -11.08 -3.17 -14.47
N GLY A 73 -9.96 -3.88 -14.65
CA GLY A 73 -8.82 -3.50 -15.47
C GLY A 73 -7.54 -3.22 -14.68
N PRO A 74 -6.37 -3.17 -15.34
CA PRO A 74 -5.08 -3.02 -14.66
C PRO A 74 -4.98 -1.71 -13.86
N ILE A 75 -4.55 -1.83 -12.60
CA ILE A 75 -4.27 -0.69 -11.73
C ILE A 75 -2.75 -0.49 -11.66
N PHE A 76 -2.28 0.69 -12.04
CA PHE A 76 -0.87 1.06 -11.91
C PHE A 76 -0.67 1.87 -10.63
N HIS A 77 0.19 1.41 -9.73
CA HIS A 77 0.48 2.13 -8.49
C HIS A 77 1.05 3.54 -8.77
N GLY A 78 1.89 3.69 -9.79
CA GLY A 78 2.42 4.98 -10.23
C GLY A 78 3.52 5.60 -9.35
N ASP A 79 3.78 5.05 -8.15
CA ASP A 79 4.78 5.58 -7.22
C ASP A 79 5.35 4.52 -6.26
N LEU A 80 5.79 3.40 -6.83
CA LEU A 80 6.34 2.28 -6.09
C LEU A 80 7.77 2.58 -5.62
N ARG A 81 7.93 2.88 -4.33
CA ARG A 81 9.22 3.19 -3.68
C ARG A 81 9.26 2.56 -2.29
N GLY A 82 10.46 2.27 -1.77
CA GLY A 82 10.63 1.64 -0.45
C GLY A 82 9.95 2.39 0.70
N VAL A 83 9.85 3.72 0.60
CA VAL A 83 9.15 4.55 1.59
C VAL A 83 7.61 4.42 1.56
N HIS A 84 7.06 3.82 0.50
CA HIS A 84 5.61 3.60 0.30
C HIS A 84 5.21 2.12 0.46
N ILE A 85 6.16 1.26 0.85
CA ILE A 85 5.93 -0.14 1.16
C ILE A 85 6.06 -0.28 2.67
N LEU A 86 5.08 -0.89 3.32
CA LEU A 86 4.95 -0.99 4.78
C LEU A 86 4.90 -2.45 5.24
#